data_AF-A0A447PXS6-F1
#
_entry.id   AF-A0A447PXS6-F1
#
_cell.length_a   1.000
_cell.length_b   1.000
_cell.length_c   1.000
_cell.angle_alpha   90.00
_cell.angle_beta   90.00
_cell.angle_gamma   90.00
#
_symmetry.space_group_name_H-M   'P 1'
#
loop_
_entity.id
_entity.type
_entity.pdbx_description
1 polymer ?
#
loop_
_entity_poly.entity_id
_entity_poly.type
_entity_poly.pdbx_seq_one_letter_code
_entity_poly.pdbx_strand_id
1 'polypeptide(L)' 'MLTWRKKYDDAFPKLKLFTIDEVFGGWAKAQKDHFANGGTFDQISKR' A
#
# COMPACT_ATOMS: atom_id res chain seq x y z
N MET A 1 -22.41 15.93 7.17
CA MET A 1 -21.02 15.45 6.91
C MET A 1 -20.92 14.69 5.58
N LEU A 2 -21.24 15.28 4.42
CA LEU A 2 -21.10 14.58 3.12
C LEU A 2 -20.64 15.48 1.95
N THR A 3 -20.36 16.77 2.15
CA THR A 3 -20.14 17.73 1.05
C THR A 3 -18.68 17.87 0.59
N TRP A 4 -17.70 17.33 1.33
CA TRP A 4 -16.28 17.56 1.05
C TRP A 4 -15.71 16.69 -0.07
N ARG A 5 -16.12 15.41 -0.17
CA ARG A 5 -15.58 14.47 -1.19
C ARG A 5 -15.85 14.93 -2.63
N LYS A 6 -17.03 15.50 -2.89
CA LYS A 6 -17.44 15.92 -4.24
C LYS A 6 -16.66 17.15 -4.74
N LYS A 7 -16.18 18.01 -3.83
CA LYS A 7 -15.49 19.25 -4.19
C LYS A 7 -14.07 19.03 -4.73
N TYR A 8 -13.49 17.86 -4.48
CA TYR A 8 -12.11 17.51 -4.89
C TYR A 8 -12.06 16.30 -5.82
N ASP A 9 -13.19 15.89 -6.39
CA ASP A 9 -13.26 14.71 -7.28
C ASP A 9 -12.31 14.85 -8.48
N ASP A 10 -12.19 16.06 -9.04
CA ASP A 10 -11.28 16.37 -10.14
C ASP A 10 -9.78 16.33 -9.76
N ALA A 11 -9.45 16.35 -8.46
CA ALA A 11 -8.07 16.27 -7.99
C ALA A 11 -7.58 14.82 -7.83
N PHE A 12 -8.48 13.83 -7.86
CA PHE A 12 -8.15 12.42 -7.68
C PHE A 12 -8.39 11.65 -8.98
N PRO A 13 -7.36 11.47 -9.83
CA PRO A 13 -7.51 10.65 -11.02
C PRO A 13 -7.91 9.22 -10.63
N LYS A 14 -8.80 8.62 -11.43
CA LYS A 14 -9.24 7.24 -11.24
C LYS A 14 -8.12 6.27 -11.60
N LEU A 15 -7.27 5.99 -10.62
CA LEU A 15 -6.20 5.00 -10.74
C LEU A 15 -6.72 3.62 -10.35
N LYS A 16 -6.23 2.58 -11.03
CA LYS A 16 -6.48 1.19 -10.64
C LYS A 16 -5.64 0.90 -9.39
N LEU A 17 -6.26 1.07 -8.23
CA LEU A 17 -5.66 0.72 -6.95
C LEU A 17 -5.86 -0.78 -6.70
N PHE A 18 -4.85 -1.39 -6.10
CA PHE A 18 -4.94 -2.75 -5.56
C PHE A 18 -4.84 -2.65 -4.04
N THR A 19 -5.51 -3.54 -3.35
CA THR A 19 -5.45 -3.60 -1.89
C THR A 19 -4.32 -4.53 -1.44
N ILE A 20 -3.84 -4.32 -0.22
CA ILE A 20 -2.79 -5.17 0.39
C ILE A 20 -3.30 -6.59 0.63
N ASP A 21 -4.59 -6.75 0.91
CA ASP A 21 -5.21 -8.07 0.99
C ASP A 21 -5.16 -8.81 -0.36
N GLU A 22 -5.45 -8.13 -1.47
CA GLU A 22 -5.43 -8.75 -2.81
C GLU A 22 -4.02 -9.18 -3.25
N VAL A 23 -2.99 -8.40 -2.94
CA VAL A 23 -1.63 -8.64 -3.46
C VAL A 23 -0.75 -9.41 -2.47
N PHE A 24 -0.93 -9.18 -1.17
CA PHE A 24 -0.02 -9.70 -0.14
C PHE A 24 -0.71 -10.58 0.91
N GLY A 25 -2.04 -10.78 0.82
CA GLY A 25 -2.78 -11.59 1.79
C GLY A 25 -2.88 -10.95 3.18
N GLY A 26 -2.84 -9.62 3.23
CA GLY A 26 -3.03 -8.83 4.44
C GLY A 26 -1.72 -8.34 5.08
N TRP A 27 -1.84 -7.32 5.93
CA TRP A 27 -0.70 -6.62 6.54
C TRP A 27 0.20 -7.53 7.37
N ALA A 28 -0.35 -8.53 8.08
CA ALA A 28 0.44 -9.45 8.88
C ALA A 28 1.42 -10.27 8.03
N LYS A 29 1.00 -10.67 6.82
CA LYS A 29 1.83 -11.42 5.87
C LYS A 29 2.82 -10.50 5.16
N ALA A 30 2.35 -9.34 4.67
CA ALA A 30 3.21 -8.33 4.06
C ALA A 30 4.35 -7.87 4.98
N GLN A 31 4.07 -7.65 6.27
CA GLN A 31 5.05 -7.24 7.27
C GLN A 31 6.16 -8.28 7.46
N LYS A 32 5.77 -9.56 7.57
CA LYS A 32 6.72 -10.67 7.78
C LYS A 32 7.61 -10.90 6.56
N ASP A 33 7.05 -10.87 5.36
CA ASP A 33 7.76 -11.25 4.15
C ASP A 33 8.69 -10.12 3.63
N HIS A 34 8.29 -8.85 3.82
CA HIS A 34 9.03 -7.71 3.28
C HIS A 34 9.87 -6.93 4.31
N PHE A 35 9.44 -6.88 5.58
CA PHE A 35 10.00 -5.97 6.59
C PHE A 35 10.61 -6.66 7.82
N ALA A 36 10.61 -8.00 7.90
CA ALA A 36 11.33 -8.72 8.94
C ALA A 36 12.87 -8.61 8.75
N ASN A 37 13.65 -8.88 9.80
CA ASN A 37 15.12 -8.89 9.73
C ASN A 37 15.60 -9.93 8.69
N GLY A 38 16.37 -9.47 7.70
CA GLY A 38 16.78 -10.27 6.53
C GLY A 38 15.74 -10.34 5.40
N GLY A 39 14.64 -9.60 5.53
CA GLY A 39 13.60 -9.49 4.51
C GLY A 39 14.04 -8.70 3.28
N THR A 40 13.13 -8.53 2.32
CA THR A 40 13.45 -7.91 1.03
C THR A 40 13.97 -6.48 1.18
N PHE A 41 13.49 -5.73 2.18
CA PHE A 41 13.98 -4.37 2.47
C PHE A 41 15.48 -4.36 2.82
N ASP A 42 15.94 -5.29 3.68
CA ASP A 42 17.34 -5.37 4.09
C ASP A 42 18.28 -5.72 2.92
N GLN A 43 17.80 -6.51 1.95
CA GLN A 43 18.57 -6.86 0.74
C GLN A 43 18.70 -5.70 -0.25
N ILE A 44 17.73 -4.79 -0.31
CA ILE A 44 17.74 -3.62 -1.19
C ILE A 44 18.54 -2.47 -0.56
N SER A 45 18.40 -2.26 0.75
CA SER A 45 19.08 -1.17 1.48
C SER A 45 20.58 -1.35 1.67
N LYS A 46 21.11 -2.56 1.49
CA LYS A 46 22.55 -2.86 1.60
C LYS A 46 23.36 -2.62 0.31
N ARG A 47 22.72 -2.14 -0.77
CA ARG A 47 23.40 -1.77 -2.03
C ARG A 47 23.96 -0.36 -2.01
#